data_AF-A0A1R4I584-F1
#
_entry.id   AF-A0A1R4I584-F1
#
_cell.length_a   1.000
_cell.length_b   1.000
_cell.length_c   1.000
_cell.angle_alpha   90.00
_cell.angle_beta   90.00
_cell.angle_gamma   90.00
#
_symmetry.space_group_name_H-M   'P 1'
#
loop_
_entity.id
_entity.type
_entity.pdbx_description
1 polymer ?
#
loop_
_entity_poly.entity_id
_entity_poly.type
_entity_poly.pdbx_seq_one_letter_code
_entity_poly.pdbx_strand_id
1 'polypeptide(L)'
;MNIVERTTAQLVRNRIHDLVDLAMDVNANNTGTAAIRVLSDAAYVDIHSDMGSFHSTYPLPLMATNRTLDELEKIIADARDFLGGAQ
;
A
#
# COMPACT_ATOMS: atom_id res chain seq x y z
N MET A 1 -5.57 16.74 -19.51
CA MET A 1 -5.03 15.46 -19.02
C MET A 1 -4.80 14.53 -20.19
N ASN A 2 -3.54 14.23 -20.50
CA ASN A 2 -3.18 13.33 -21.60
C ASN A 2 -3.53 11.87 -21.25
N ILE A 3 -3.46 10.96 -22.24
CA ILE A 3 -3.82 9.55 -22.04
C ILE A 3 -2.91 8.83 -21.03
N VAL A 4 -1.61 9.13 -21.01
CA VAL A 4 -0.62 8.61 -20.06
C VAL A 4 -0.98 9.03 -18.63
N GLU A 5 -1.26 10.31 -18.39
CA GLU A 5 -1.64 10.80 -17.05
C GLU A 5 -2.89 10.10 -16.51
N ARG A 6 -3.86 9.82 -17.38
CA ARG A 6 -5.10 9.11 -17.04
C ARG A 6 -4.86 7.63 -16.75
N THR A 7 -4.04 6.97 -17.56
CA THR A 7 -3.65 5.58 -17.33
C THR A 7 -2.88 5.45 -16.01
N THR A 8 -1.92 6.33 -15.73
CA THR A 8 -1.15 6.24 -14.49
C THR A 8 -2.01 6.57 -13.27
N ALA A 9 -2.95 7.51 -13.36
CA ALA A 9 -3.91 7.76 -12.28
C ALA A 9 -4.80 6.54 -11.99
N GLN A 10 -5.20 5.79 -13.03
CA GLN A 10 -5.94 4.53 -12.86
C GLN A 10 -5.07 3.45 -12.21
N LEU A 11 -3.80 3.33 -12.60
CA LEU A 11 -2.87 2.38 -11.99
C LEU A 11 -2.63 2.68 -10.51
N VAL A 12 -2.40 3.95 -10.15
CA VAL A 12 -2.28 4.38 -8.76
C VAL A 12 -3.54 4.04 -7.97
N ARG A 13 -4.73 4.33 -8.52
CA ARG A 13 -5.99 3.94 -7.88
C ARG A 13 -6.07 2.44 -7.65
N ASN A 14 -5.74 1.62 -8.65
CA ASN A 14 -5.77 0.16 -8.52
C ASN A 14 -4.84 -0.33 -7.41
N ARG A 15 -3.63 0.24 -7.29
CA ARG A 15 -2.69 -0.13 -6.22
C ARG A 15 -3.16 0.29 -4.84
N ILE A 16 -3.85 1.42 -4.71
CA ILE A 16 -4.48 1.80 -3.45
C ILE A 16 -5.56 0.77 -3.07
N HIS A 17 -6.36 0.30 -4.04
CA HIS A 17 -7.31 -0.80 -3.79
C HIS A 17 -6.60 -2.08 -3.33
N ASP A 18 -5.51 -2.48 -4.00
CA ASP A 18 -4.72 -3.66 -3.62
C ASP A 18 -4.22 -3.58 -2.17
N LEU A 19 -3.79 -2.39 -1.72
CA LEU A 19 -3.38 -2.15 -0.32
C LEU A 19 -4.55 -2.30 0.65
N VAL A 20 -5.69 -1.69 0.33
CA VAL A 20 -6.89 -1.77 1.18
C VAL A 20 -7.37 -3.21 1.31
N ASP A 21 -7.38 -3.97 0.21
CA ASP A 21 -7.76 -5.38 0.22
C ASP A 21 -6.81 -6.19 1.11
N LEU A 22 -5.49 -5.93 1.03
CA LEU A 22 -4.51 -6.58 1.91
C LEU A 22 -4.77 -6.28 3.40
N ALA A 23 -5.05 -5.02 3.73
CA ALA A 23 -5.37 -4.66 5.11
C ALA A 23 -6.68 -5.31 5.58
N MET A 24 -7.68 -5.40 4.70
CA MET A 24 -8.92 -6.12 5.00
C MET A 24 -8.67 -7.60 5.24
N ASP A 25 -7.82 -8.26 4.44
CA ASP A 25 -7.50 -9.67 4.61
C ASP A 25 -6.79 -9.94 5.93
N VAL A 26 -5.83 -9.09 6.34
CA VAL A 26 -5.16 -9.21 7.64
C VAL A 26 -6.17 -9.07 8.79
N ASN A 27 -7.01 -8.04 8.71
CA ASN A 27 -8.03 -7.78 9.74
C ASN A 27 -9.11 -8.87 9.79
N ALA A 28 -9.49 -9.46 8.66
CA ALA A 28 -10.53 -10.49 8.56
C ALA A 28 -10.05 -11.86 9.05
N ASN A 29 -8.79 -12.21 8.79
CA ASN A 29 -8.21 -13.50 9.17
C ASN A 29 -7.75 -13.56 10.64
N ASN A 30 -7.92 -12.48 11.42
CA ASN A 30 -7.46 -12.37 12.82
C ASN A 30 -5.96 -12.68 13.03
N THR A 31 -5.16 -12.59 11.97
CA THR A 31 -3.69 -12.75 12.05
C THR A 31 -3.01 -11.46 12.53
N GLY A 32 -3.74 -10.36 12.59
CA GLY A 32 -3.22 -9.07 13.02
C GLY A 32 -4.23 -7.93 12.92
N THR A 33 -3.70 -6.72 13.04
CA THR A 33 -4.39 -5.46 12.73
C THR A 33 -3.63 -4.75 11.63
N ALA A 34 -4.35 -4.26 10.62
CA ALA A 34 -3.79 -3.46 9.54
C ALA A 34 -4.55 -2.14 9.40
N ALA A 35 -3.82 -1.05 9.28
CA ALA A 35 -4.35 0.30 9.10
C ALA A 35 -3.65 0.99 7.93
N ILE A 36 -4.45 1.62 7.08
CA ILE A 36 -3.96 2.44 5.97
C ILE A 36 -4.50 3.85 6.16
N ARG A 37 -3.60 4.83 6.15
CA ARG A 37 -3.96 6.24 6.28
C ARG A 37 -3.37 7.00 5.11
N VAL A 38 -4.23 7.61 4.30
CA VAL A 38 -3.82 8.50 3.21
C VAL A 38 -4.11 9.94 3.64
N LEU A 39 -3.07 10.73 3.80
CA LEU A 39 -3.11 12.17 4.07
C LEU A 39 -2.77 12.96 2.80
N SER A 40 -2.77 14.28 2.88
CA SER A 40 -2.38 15.15 1.76
C SER A 40 -0.89 15.10 1.43
N ASP A 41 -0.07 14.72 2.41
CA ASP A 41 1.39 14.81 2.43
C ASP A 41 2.07 13.45 2.60
N ALA A 42 1.34 12.41 2.99
CA ALA A 42 1.86 11.05 3.04
C ALA A 42 0.76 9.98 2.99
N ALA A 43 1.12 8.76 2.59
CA ALA A 43 0.34 7.57 2.86
C ALA A 43 1.11 6.67 3.85
N TYR A 44 0.42 6.11 4.82
CA TYR A 44 0.96 5.26 5.86
C TYR A 44 0.30 3.89 5.79
N VAL A 45 1.11 2.85 5.90
CA VAL A 45 0.67 1.46 6.02
C VAL A 45 1.27 0.90 7.30
N ASP A 46 0.40 0.51 8.21
CA ASP A 46 0.73 -0.08 9.51
C ASP A 46 0.10 -1.47 9.58
N ILE A 47 0.91 -2.51 9.72
CA ILE A 47 0.47 -3.89 9.89
C ILE A 47 1.12 -4.44 11.16
N HIS A 48 0.32 -4.91 12.09
CA HIS A 48 0.75 -5.58 13.31
C HIS A 48 0.17 -6.98 13.33
N SER A 49 0.99 -8.00 13.16
CA SER A 49 0.58 -9.41 13.25
C SER A 49 1.30 -10.13 14.39
N ASP A 50 0.96 -11.39 14.59
CA ASP A 50 1.69 -12.32 15.45
C ASP A 50 3.18 -12.48 15.08
N MET A 51 3.53 -12.20 13.83
CA MET A 51 4.91 -12.26 13.32
C MET A 51 5.74 -11.00 13.61
N GLY A 52 5.11 -9.90 14.04
CA GLY A 52 5.78 -8.63 14.27
C GLY A 52 5.02 -7.45 13.69
N SER A 53 5.75 -6.39 13.36
CA SER A 53 5.15 -5.15 12.87
C SER A 53 5.85 -4.66 11.61
N PHE A 54 5.05 -4.36 10.59
CA PHE A 54 5.47 -3.71 9.37
C PHE A 54 4.91 -2.29 9.37
N HIS A 55 5.81 -1.31 9.31
CA HIS A 55 5.46 0.10 9.19
C HIS A 55 6.14 0.67 7.96
N SER A 56 5.38 1.34 7.12
CA SER A 56 5.95 1.98 5.94
C SER A 56 5.19 3.25 5.57
N THR A 57 5.94 4.27 5.17
CA THR A 57 5.48 5.65 4.95
C THR A 57 5.87 6.10 3.55
N TYR A 58 4.93 6.70 2.83
CA TYR A 58 5.13 7.21 1.46
C TYR A 58 4.93 8.71 1.42
N PRO A 59 5.97 9.49 1.08
CA PRO A 59 5.82 10.92 0.94
C PRO A 59 4.99 11.29 -0.29
N LEU A 60 4.05 12.22 -0.10
CA LEU A 60 3.30 12.93 -1.13
C LEU A 60 3.90 14.36 -1.30
N PRO A 61 3.65 15.07 -2.42
CA PRO A 61 2.54 14.92 -3.34
C PRO A 61 2.83 13.88 -4.43
N LEU A 62 1.77 13.25 -4.93
CA LEU A 62 1.74 12.31 -6.08
C LEU A 62 2.14 12.98 -7.42
N MET A 63 3.09 13.93 -7.40
CA MET A 63 3.38 14.83 -8.52
C MET A 63 4.10 14.14 -9.67
N ALA A 64 4.65 12.96 -9.44
CA ALA A 64 5.12 12.06 -10.48
C ALA A 64 4.38 10.74 -10.34
N THR A 65 3.32 10.57 -11.12
CA THR A 65 2.42 9.41 -11.09
C THR A 65 3.19 8.09 -11.28
N ASN A 66 4.29 8.10 -12.03
CA ASN A 66 5.17 6.93 -12.21
C ASN A 66 5.96 6.60 -10.94
N ARG A 67 6.56 7.60 -10.29
CA ARG A 67 7.27 7.39 -9.01
C ARG A 67 6.32 6.89 -7.93
N THR A 68 5.10 7.41 -7.91
CA THR A 68 4.05 6.91 -7.01
C THR A 68 3.79 5.42 -7.24
N LEU A 69 3.62 5.03 -8.50
CA LEU A 69 3.32 3.65 -8.84
C LEU A 69 4.43 2.70 -8.40
N ASP A 70 5.69 3.07 -8.66
CA ASP A 70 6.86 2.26 -8.26
C ASP A 70 6.97 2.10 -6.74
N GLU A 71 6.71 3.17 -5.97
CA GLU A 71 6.68 3.09 -4.52
C GLU A 71 5.53 2.16 -4.07
N LEU A 72 4.29 2.40 -4.55
CA LEU A 72 3.11 1.55 -4.28
C LEU A 72 3.38 0.06 -4.52
N GLU A 73 4.05 -0.28 -5.62
CA GLU A 73 4.37 -1.67 -5.94
C GLU A 73 5.39 -2.29 -4.99
N LYS A 74 6.44 -1.56 -4.59
CA LYS A 74 7.41 -2.05 -3.59
C LYS A 74 6.76 -2.37 -2.26
N ILE A 75 5.84 -1.52 -1.83
CA ILE A 75 5.17 -1.65 -0.53
C ILE A 75 4.27 -2.85 -0.49
N ILE A 76 3.50 -3.03 -1.56
CA ILE A 76 2.63 -4.20 -1.69
C ILE A 76 3.49 -5.45 -1.69
N ALA A 77 4.64 -5.43 -2.38
CA ALA A 77 5.59 -6.54 -2.37
C ALA A 77 6.14 -6.81 -0.96
N ASP A 78 6.63 -5.78 -0.26
CA ASP A 78 7.20 -5.91 1.09
C ASP A 78 6.14 -6.36 2.12
N ALA A 79 4.92 -5.82 2.05
CA ALA A 79 3.82 -6.21 2.92
C ALA A 79 3.37 -7.66 2.65
N ARG A 80 3.35 -8.08 1.38
CA ARG A 80 3.08 -9.48 1.02
C ARG A 80 4.21 -10.42 1.43
N ASP A 81 5.47 -10.00 1.30
CA ASP A 81 6.62 -10.78 1.75
C ASP A 81 6.61 -10.92 3.27
N PHE A 82 6.32 -9.84 4.01
CA PHE A 82 6.11 -9.90 5.45
C PHE A 82 4.98 -10.87 5.83
N LEU A 83 3.84 -10.87 5.13
CA LEU A 83 2.72 -11.76 5.43
C LEU A 83 2.91 -13.20 4.92
N GLY A 84 3.70 -13.39 3.85
CA GLY A 84 3.93 -14.68 3.18
C GLY A 84 5.20 -15.41 3.65
N GLY A 85 6.20 -14.69 4.15
CA GLY A 85 7.44 -15.21 4.75
C GLY A 85 7.24 -15.84 6.14
N ALA A 86 5.99 -15.88 6.61
CA ALA A 86 5.54 -16.58 7.82
C ALA A 86 5.43 -18.10 7.69
N GLN A 87 5.61 -18.63 6.48
CA GLN A 87 5.38 -20.03 6.17
C GLN A 87 6.59 -20.91 6.50
#